data_AF-N1WXV5-F1
#
_entry.id   AF-N1WXV5-F1
#
_cell.length_a   1.000
_cell.length_b   1.000
_cell.length_c   1.000
_cell.angle_alpha   90.00
_cell.angle_beta   90.00
_cell.angle_gamma   90.00
#
_symmetry.space_group_name_H-M   'P 1'
#
loop_
_entity.id
_entity.type
_entity.pdbx_description
1 polymer ?
#
loop_
_entity_poly.entity_id
_entity_poly.type
_entity_poly.pdbx_seq_one_letter_code
_entity_poly.pdbx_strand_id
1 'polypeptide(L)'
;MSFFVEAQEITEYEKPIDLNYILGTIYWDDIVIKELSGCNVTILKQSDPKRTPEELFEGYGGKLSNLIISVNNKGEFAYSDLYFINGIISPKIIEVEEDLSQKLIKIRVKFKDKNFIEMQRIYEINALY
;
A
#
# COMPACT_ATOMS: atom_id res chain seq x y z
N MET A 1 50.94 -41.32 -21.23
CA MET A 1 50.64 -39.95 -20.77
C MET A 1 49.28 -39.62 -21.32
N SER A 2 48.26 -39.68 -20.47
CA SER A 2 46.85 -39.52 -20.84
C SER A 2 46.28 -38.49 -19.88
N PHE A 3 45.78 -37.38 -20.41
CA PHE A 3 45.25 -36.27 -19.64
C PHE A 3 43.85 -36.63 -19.14
N PHE A 4 43.65 -36.49 -17.83
CA PHE A 4 42.33 -36.49 -17.21
C PHE A 4 41.64 -35.16 -17.54
N VAL A 5 40.41 -35.19 -18.05
CA VAL A 5 39.52 -34.03 -18.02
C VAL A 5 38.64 -34.20 -16.80
N GLU A 6 38.86 -33.33 -15.82
CA GLU A 6 38.06 -33.23 -14.60
C GLU A 6 36.63 -32.83 -14.99
N ALA A 7 35.63 -33.57 -14.51
CA ALA A 7 34.23 -33.24 -14.78
C ALA A 7 33.89 -31.91 -14.11
N GLN A 8 33.62 -30.88 -14.92
CA GLN A 8 33.18 -29.58 -14.44
C GLN A 8 31.81 -29.74 -13.77
N GLU A 9 31.71 -29.39 -12.48
CA GLU A 9 30.43 -29.33 -11.76
C GLU A 9 29.49 -28.36 -12.47
N ILE A 10 28.33 -28.87 -12.88
CA ILE A 10 27.25 -28.05 -13.45
C ILE A 10 26.72 -27.18 -12.31
N THR A 11 27.05 -25.89 -12.33
CA THR A 11 26.48 -24.91 -11.41
C THR A 11 25.05 -24.63 -11.86
N GLU A 12 24.08 -25.08 -11.07
CA GLU A 12 22.67 -24.74 -11.27
C GLU A 12 22.52 -23.21 -11.18
N TYR A 13 22.18 -22.56 -12.29
CA TYR A 13 21.81 -21.15 -12.28
C TYR A 13 20.45 -21.02 -11.57
N GLU A 14 20.45 -20.39 -10.39
CA GLU A 14 19.20 -19.95 -9.75
C GLU A 14 18.42 -19.07 -10.74
N LYS A 15 17.14 -19.39 -10.95
CA LYS A 15 16.27 -18.61 -11.82
C LYS A 15 16.25 -17.16 -11.33
N PRO A 16 16.34 -16.16 -12.22
CA PRO A 16 16.15 -14.77 -11.82
C PRO A 16 14.77 -14.67 -11.16
N ILE A 17 14.74 -14.22 -9.90
CA ILE A 17 13.51 -13.85 -9.24
C ILE A 17 13.00 -12.63 -10.03
N ASP A 18 11.93 -12.82 -10.80
CA ASP A 18 11.24 -11.72 -11.47
C ASP A 18 10.66 -10.78 -10.41
N LEU A 19 11.43 -9.75 -10.08
CA LEU A 19 11.03 -8.73 -9.14
C LEU A 19 10.07 -7.78 -9.85
N ASN A 20 8.77 -8.01 -9.62
CA ASN A 20 7.70 -7.15 -10.10
C ASN A 20 7.65 -5.86 -9.26
N TYR A 21 8.55 -4.91 -9.53
CA TYR A 21 8.53 -3.60 -8.90
C TYR A 21 7.44 -2.70 -9.50
N ILE A 22 6.64 -2.08 -8.64
CA ILE A 22 5.73 -1.01 -9.04
C ILE A 22 6.37 0.32 -8.64
N LEU A 23 6.87 1.06 -9.63
CA LEU A 23 7.27 2.45 -9.43
C LEU A 23 6.01 3.32 -9.38
N GLY A 24 5.75 3.96 -8.25
CA GLY A 24 4.69 4.94 -8.10
C GLY A 24 5.15 6.10 -7.23
N THR A 25 4.58 7.27 -7.48
CA THR A 25 4.87 8.45 -6.67
C THR A 25 4.15 8.34 -5.34
N ILE A 26 4.91 8.36 -4.24
CA ILE A 26 4.38 8.52 -2.88
C ILE A 26 4.29 10.01 -2.60
N TYR A 27 3.13 10.45 -2.13
CA TYR A 27 2.91 11.84 -1.74
C TYR A 27 3.27 11.99 -0.26
N TRP A 28 4.53 12.34 0.00
CA TRP A 28 5.07 12.47 1.37
C TRP A 28 4.44 13.63 2.16
N ASP A 29 3.88 14.63 1.48
CA ASP A 29 3.21 15.76 2.13
C ASP A 29 1.80 15.41 2.68
N ASP A 30 1.23 14.27 2.26
CA ASP A 30 -0.14 13.82 2.58
C ASP A 30 -0.16 12.65 3.60
N ILE A 31 0.90 12.47 4.40
CA ILE A 31 1.02 11.34 5.32
C ILE A 31 0.18 11.56 6.58
N VAL A 32 -0.56 10.53 6.98
CA VAL A 32 -1.27 10.50 8.26
C VAL A 32 -0.60 9.50 9.18
N ILE A 33 -0.15 9.96 10.33
CA ILE A 33 0.40 9.12 11.40
C ILE A 33 -0.52 9.26 12.61
N LYS A 34 -0.99 8.13 13.14
CA LYS A 34 -1.87 8.09 14.30
C LYS A 34 -1.40 7.02 15.27
N GLU A 35 -1.12 7.44 16.50
CA GLU A 35 -0.92 6.52 17.61
C GLU A 35 -2.28 6.17 18.22
N LEU A 36 -2.53 4.87 18.34
CA LEU A 36 -3.71 4.25 18.95
C LEU A 36 -3.24 3.37 20.13
N SER A 37 -4.16 2.71 20.85
CA SER A 37 -3.82 1.97 22.06
C SER A 37 -2.95 0.74 21.72
N GLY A 38 -1.63 0.91 21.81
CA GLY A 38 -0.66 -0.16 21.55
C GLY A 38 -0.31 -0.38 20.08
N CYS A 39 -0.73 0.50 19.16
CA CYS A 39 -0.26 0.45 17.78
C CYS A 39 -0.07 1.83 17.15
N ASN A 40 0.82 1.90 16.16
CA ASN A 40 1.03 3.06 15.32
C ASN A 40 0.49 2.77 13.90
N VAL A 41 -0.44 3.60 13.44
CA VAL A 41 -1.02 3.54 12.11
C VAL A 41 -0.42 4.64 11.25
N THR A 42 0.25 4.25 10.18
CA THR A 42 0.77 5.16 9.16
C THR A 42 0.02 4.93 7.85
N ILE A 43 -0.55 5.99 7.28
CA ILE A 43 -1.28 5.96 6.02
C ILE A 43 -0.55 6.83 5.00
N LEU A 44 -0.14 6.20 3.90
CA LEU A 44 0.56 6.81 2.78
C LEU A 44 -0.35 6.83 1.57
N LYS A 45 -0.27 7.90 0.78
CA LYS A 45 -0.95 7.99 -0.52
C LYS A 45 0.06 7.76 -1.63
N GLN A 46 -0.29 6.90 -2.58
CA GLN A 46 0.52 6.57 -3.75
C GLN A 46 -0.29 6.77 -5.03
N SER A 47 0.30 7.35 -6.07
CA SER A 47 -0.32 7.39 -7.40
C SER A 47 -0.34 6.01 -8.06
N ASP A 48 -1.43 5.63 -8.71
CA ASP A 48 -1.55 4.40 -9.51
C ASP A 48 -1.84 4.72 -10.98
N PRO A 49 -0.82 5.11 -11.76
CA PRO A 49 -1.00 5.39 -13.19
C PRO A 49 -1.39 4.12 -13.98
N LYS A 50 -0.99 2.93 -13.53
CA LYS A 50 -1.27 1.67 -14.24
C LYS A 50 -2.75 1.31 -14.20
N ARG A 51 -3.45 1.61 -13.10
CA ARG A 51 -4.89 1.40 -12.98
C ARG A 51 -5.71 2.60 -13.43
N THR A 52 -5.08 3.75 -13.68
CA THR A 52 -5.78 4.96 -14.14
C THR A 52 -6.24 4.76 -15.58
N PRO A 53 -7.56 4.74 -15.86
CA PRO A 53 -8.06 4.69 -17.23
C PRO A 53 -7.69 5.98 -17.97
N GLU A 54 -7.31 5.87 -19.24
CA GLU A 54 -6.87 7.02 -20.06
C GLU A 54 -7.95 8.11 -20.12
N GLU A 55 -9.21 7.70 -20.30
CA GLU A 55 -10.35 8.61 -20.46
C GLU A 55 -10.83 9.24 -19.13
N LEU A 56 -10.42 8.70 -17.98
CA LEU A 56 -11.01 9.07 -16.68
C LEU A 56 -10.77 10.55 -16.33
N PHE A 57 -9.66 11.12 -16.78
CA PHE A 57 -9.28 12.49 -16.47
C PHE A 57 -9.10 13.34 -17.73
N GLU A 58 -9.79 13.04 -18.84
CA GLU A 58 -9.69 13.88 -20.04
C GLU A 58 -9.93 15.37 -19.73
N GLY A 59 -8.99 16.22 -20.16
CA GLY A 59 -8.99 17.66 -19.83
C GLY A 59 -8.41 18.03 -18.45
N TYR A 60 -7.93 17.06 -17.67
CA TYR A 60 -7.35 17.26 -16.33
C TYR A 60 -6.14 16.34 -16.05
N GLY A 61 -5.15 16.81 -15.29
CA GLY A 61 -3.94 16.03 -14.98
C GLY A 61 -4.09 15.00 -13.84
N GLY A 62 -5.25 14.36 -13.70
CA GLY A 62 -5.58 13.50 -12.57
C GLY A 62 -4.99 12.08 -12.67
N LYS A 63 -4.88 11.40 -11.52
CA LYS A 63 -4.53 9.97 -11.42
C LYS A 63 -5.33 9.31 -10.31
N LEU A 64 -5.61 8.02 -10.45
CA LEU A 64 -6.05 7.21 -9.32
C LEU A 64 -4.95 7.16 -8.26
N SER A 65 -5.37 7.06 -7.01
CA SER A 65 -4.48 6.88 -5.87
C SER A 65 -4.81 5.59 -5.14
N ASN A 66 -3.79 5.02 -4.50
CA ASN A 66 -3.89 3.96 -3.52
C ASN A 66 -3.56 4.55 -2.14
N LEU A 67 -4.21 4.03 -1.10
CA LEU A 67 -3.79 4.25 0.28
C LEU A 67 -3.08 2.99 0.77
N ILE A 68 -1.83 3.15 1.20
CA ILE A 68 -1.05 2.12 1.87
C ILE A 68 -1.17 2.39 3.36
N ILE A 69 -1.66 1.42 4.10
CA ILE A 69 -1.90 1.53 5.54
C ILE A 69 -0.97 0.54 6.22
N SER A 70 -0.06 1.06 7.02
CA SER A 70 0.87 0.31 7.84
C SER A 70 0.39 0.34 9.28
N VAL A 71 0.17 -0.82 9.88
CA VAL A 71 -0.15 -0.97 11.30
C VAL A 71 1.03 -1.64 12.00
N ASN A 72 1.62 -0.94 12.96
CA ASN A 72 2.72 -1.47 13.76
C ASN A 72 2.31 -1.57 15.24
N ASN A 73 2.16 -2.80 15.72
CA ASN A 73 1.85 -3.16 17.11
C ASN A 73 3.07 -3.71 17.88
N LYS A 74 4.23 -3.85 17.23
CA LYS A 74 5.42 -4.55 17.76
C LYS A 74 6.58 -3.62 18.11
N GLY A 75 6.47 -2.33 17.82
CA GLY A 75 7.51 -1.33 18.13
C GLY A 75 8.74 -1.38 17.21
N GLU A 76 8.88 -2.40 16.35
CA GLU A 76 9.93 -2.50 15.34
C GLU A 76 9.38 -2.12 13.97
N PHE A 77 10.06 -1.20 13.27
CA PHE A 77 9.65 -0.70 11.94
C PHE A 77 9.55 -1.79 10.86
N ALA A 78 10.18 -2.95 11.05
CA ALA A 78 10.27 -4.02 10.06
C ALA A 78 9.08 -5.00 10.06
N TYR A 79 8.21 -4.96 11.07
CA TYR A 79 7.14 -5.95 11.25
C TYR A 79 5.73 -5.33 11.28
N SER A 80 5.47 -4.38 10.38
CA SER A 80 4.14 -3.80 10.21
C SER A 80 3.24 -4.64 9.29
N ASP A 81 1.98 -4.80 9.67
CA ASP A 81 0.95 -5.32 8.78
C ASP A 81 0.56 -4.25 7.75
N LEU A 82 0.57 -4.62 6.46
CA LEU A 82 0.29 -3.71 5.35
C LEU A 82 -1.08 -4.01 4.73
N TYR A 83 -1.88 -2.96 4.60
CA TYR A 83 -3.20 -2.98 3.97
C TYR A 83 -3.27 -1.96 2.84
N PHE A 84 -4.11 -2.23 1.84
CA PHE A 84 -4.21 -1.40 0.64
C PHE A 84 -5.66 -1.07 0.32
N ILE A 85 -5.96 0.21 0.14
CA ILE A 85 -7.20 0.69 -0.47
C ILE A 85 -6.85 1.21 -1.86
N ASN A 86 -7.26 0.49 -2.90
CA ASN A 86 -6.82 0.77 -4.27
C ASN A 86 -7.83 1.58 -5.07
N GLY A 87 -7.32 2.35 -6.04
CA GLY A 87 -8.13 2.90 -7.14
C GLY A 87 -9.13 3.97 -6.75
N ILE A 88 -8.77 4.86 -5.83
CA ILE A 88 -9.63 5.94 -5.34
C ILE A 88 -9.18 7.30 -5.87
N ILE A 89 -10.13 8.17 -6.20
CA ILE A 89 -9.83 9.51 -6.75
C ILE A 89 -9.75 10.51 -5.61
N SER A 90 -8.64 11.27 -5.56
CA SER A 90 -8.42 12.36 -4.60
C SER A 90 -8.76 11.98 -3.15
N PRO A 91 -8.19 10.89 -2.61
CA PRO A 91 -8.53 10.47 -1.26
C PRO A 91 -7.99 11.43 -0.21
N LYS A 92 -8.76 11.57 0.87
CA LYS A 92 -8.42 12.32 2.08
C LYS A 92 -8.84 11.51 3.30
N ILE A 93 -7.89 11.28 4.21
CA ILE A 93 -8.19 10.68 5.51
C ILE A 93 -8.87 11.73 6.37
N ILE A 94 -10.04 11.39 6.90
CA ILE A 94 -10.83 12.27 7.78
C ILE A 94 -10.56 11.92 9.24
N GLU A 95 -10.55 10.63 9.56
CA GLU A 95 -10.43 10.13 10.92
C GLU A 95 -9.81 8.73 10.93
N VAL A 96 -9.01 8.48 11.96
CA VAL A 96 -8.46 7.16 12.28
C VAL A 96 -8.73 6.93 13.75
N GLU A 97 -9.57 5.95 14.04
CA GLU A 97 -10.01 5.60 15.39
C GLU A 97 -9.90 4.09 15.60
N GLU A 98 -9.89 3.68 16.87
CA GLU A 98 -9.89 2.27 17.26
C GLU A 98 -11.25 1.91 17.86
N ASP A 99 -11.72 0.70 17.55
CA ASP A 99 -12.82 0.05 18.23
C ASP A 99 -12.27 -1.04 19.14
N LEU A 100 -12.08 -0.69 20.41
CA LEU A 100 -11.57 -1.59 21.44
C LEU A 100 -12.44 -2.83 21.65
N SER A 101 -13.75 -2.70 21.44
CA SER A 101 -14.69 -3.81 21.67
C SER A 101 -14.53 -4.92 20.65
N GLN A 102 -14.12 -4.56 19.43
CA GLN A 102 -13.98 -5.47 18.29
C GLN A 102 -12.53 -5.68 17.86
N LYS A 103 -11.56 -5.00 18.49
CA LYS A 103 -10.14 -4.98 18.10
C LYS A 103 -9.95 -4.55 16.64
N LEU A 104 -10.68 -3.52 16.21
CA LEU A 104 -10.62 -2.99 14.85
C LEU A 104 -10.01 -1.59 14.82
N ILE A 105 -9.32 -1.26 13.73
CA ILE A 105 -8.99 0.11 13.35
C ILE A 105 -10.00 0.55 12.30
N LYS A 106 -10.65 1.68 12.53
CA LYS A 106 -11.60 2.32 11.63
C LYS A 106 -10.95 3.53 10.98
N ILE A 107 -10.87 3.52 9.66
CA ILE A 107 -10.31 4.60 8.85
C ILE A 107 -11.42 5.20 8.01
N ARG A 108 -11.78 6.44 8.33
CA ARG A 108 -12.77 7.20 7.56
C ARG A 108 -12.08 7.94 6.43
N VAL A 109 -12.42 7.57 5.20
CA VAL A 109 -11.83 8.14 3.99
C VAL A 109 -12.91 8.86 3.21
N LYS A 110 -12.58 10.09 2.81
CA LYS A 110 -13.34 10.89 1.86
C LYS A 110 -12.65 10.82 0.50
N PHE A 111 -13.37 10.54 -0.56
CA PHE A 111 -12.82 10.38 -1.91
C PHE A 111 -13.88 10.72 -2.96
N LYS A 112 -13.50 10.71 -4.24
CA LYS A 112 -14.43 10.87 -5.36
C LYS A 112 -14.63 9.54 -6.09
N ASP A 113 -15.86 9.29 -6.53
CA ASP A 113 -16.17 8.17 -7.42
C ASP A 113 -15.77 8.46 -8.87
N LYS A 114 -16.03 7.53 -9.79
CA LYS A 114 -15.73 7.69 -11.22
C LYS A 114 -16.45 8.86 -11.89
N ASN A 115 -17.56 9.32 -11.30
CA ASN A 115 -18.34 10.48 -11.76
C ASN A 115 -17.90 11.77 -11.06
N PHE A 116 -16.79 11.73 -10.32
CA PHE A 116 -16.27 12.83 -9.51
C PHE A 116 -17.19 13.28 -8.37
N ILE A 117 -18.17 12.45 -8.01
CA ILE A 117 -19.08 12.71 -6.90
C ILE A 117 -18.36 12.37 -5.60
N GLU A 118 -18.47 13.27 -4.64
CA GLU A 118 -17.84 13.13 -3.34
C GLU A 118 -18.53 12.04 -2.51
N MET A 119 -17.73 11.12 -1.99
CA MET A 119 -18.17 9.99 -1.17
C MET A 119 -17.35 9.90 0.11
N GLN A 120 -17.92 9.24 1.11
CA GLN A 120 -17.24 8.89 2.33
C GLN A 120 -17.48 7.41 2.64
N ARG A 121 -16.44 6.70 3.08
CA ARG A 121 -16.51 5.31 3.50
C ARG A 121 -15.62 5.08 4.72
N ILE A 122 -16.06 4.17 5.59
CA ILE A 122 -15.25 3.65 6.69
C ILE A 122 -14.66 2.32 6.24
N TYR A 123 -13.35 2.17 6.40
CA TYR A 123 -12.63 0.94 6.18
C TYR A 123 -12.23 0.37 7.54
N GLU A 124 -12.49 -0.91 7.74
CA GLU A 124 -12.20 -1.62 8.98
C GLU A 124 -11.03 -2.56 8.76
N ILE A 125 -10.03 -2.45 9.63
CA ILE A 125 -8.83 -3.26 9.61
C ILE A 125 -8.73 -4.03 10.92
N ASN A 126 -8.56 -5.34 10.84
CA ASN A 126 -8.30 -6.16 12.00
C ASN A 126 -6.92 -5.84 12.56
N ALA A 127 -6.87 -5.20 13.71
CA ALA A 127 -5.64 -5.06 14.48
C ALA A 127 -5.50 -6.34 15.31
N LEU A 128 -4.65 -7.26 14.86
CA LEU A 128 -4.28 -8.43 15.64
C LEU A 128 -3.40 -7.96 16.80
N TYR A 129 -4.01 -7.59 17.93
CA TYR A 129 -3.31 -7.37 19.20
C TYR A 129 -2.97 -8.71 19.86
#